data_AF-A0AAJ5WZE9-F1
#
_entry.id   AF-A0AAJ5WZE9-F1
#
_cell.length_a   1.000
_cell.length_b   1.000
_cell.length_c   1.000
_cell.angle_alpha   90.00
_cell.angle_beta   90.00
_cell.angle_gamma   90.00
#
_symmetry.space_group_name_H-M   'P 1'
#
loop_
_entity.id
_entity.type
_entity.pdbx_description
1 polymer ?
#
loop_
_entity_poly.entity_id
_entity_poly.type
_entity_poly.pdbx_seq_one_letter_code
_entity_poly.pdbx_strand_id
1 'polypeptide(L)'
;MLWLFLGGLTALIAVWLLLSPLFLYSQARLKAGDAPYCLYTPNPHSYGTHEITHLRELAWPRERKRCGGAGPCDWRFEFHAVLAIADRKDNALYNWSYSRFGFQPITPYSRDMLGHGNERCAPQRDFLGKLPW
;
A
#
# COMPACT_ATOMS: atom_id res chain seq x y z
N MET A 1 33.59 -0.52 -17.50
CA MET A 1 32.80 0.60 -16.95
C MET A 1 31.30 0.28 -16.82
N LEU A 2 30.62 -0.25 -17.84
CA LEU A 2 29.18 -0.58 -17.80
C LEU A 2 28.75 -1.52 -16.64
N TRP A 3 29.60 -2.50 -16.30
CA TRP A 3 29.35 -3.46 -15.20
C TRP A 3 29.37 -2.86 -13.79
N LEU A 4 30.16 -1.79 -13.57
CA LEU A 4 30.21 -1.09 -12.27
C LEU A 4 28.94 -0.27 -12.04
N PHE A 5 28.38 0.32 -13.10
CA PHE A 5 27.09 1.02 -13.04
C PHE A 5 25.92 0.05 -12.82
N LEU A 6 25.93 -1.11 -13.49
CA LEU A 6 24.92 -2.14 -13.28
C LEU A 6 24.95 -2.69 -11.85
N GLY A 7 26.15 -2.99 -11.32
CA GLY A 7 26.33 -3.49 -9.96
C GLY A 7 25.88 -2.49 -8.90
N GLY A 8 26.27 -1.21 -9.05
CA GLY A 8 25.87 -0.15 -8.13
C GLY A 8 24.36 0.10 -8.12
N LEU A 9 23.72 0.15 -9.29
CA LEU A 9 22.26 0.31 -9.38
C LEU A 9 21.52 -0.86 -8.75
N THR A 10 21.99 -2.09 -8.99
CA THR A 10 21.38 -3.30 -8.43
C THR A 10 21.46 -3.30 -6.91
N ALA A 11 22.61 -2.91 -6.33
CA ALA A 11 22.77 -2.80 -4.89
C ALA A 11 21.84 -1.75 -4.28
N LEU A 12 21.68 -0.59 -4.92
CA LEU A 12 20.76 0.45 -4.46
C LEU A 12 19.30 0.01 -4.50
N ILE A 13 18.89 -0.70 -5.55
CA ILE A 13 17.54 -1.29 -5.64
C ILE A 13 17.35 -2.32 -4.53
N ALA A 14 18.31 -3.23 -4.33
CA ALA A 14 18.22 -4.24 -3.28
C ALA A 14 18.08 -3.62 -1.88
N VAL A 15 18.89 -2.59 -1.58
CA VAL A 15 18.80 -1.84 -0.33
C VAL A 15 17.43 -1.15 -0.21
N TRP A 16 16.94 -0.52 -1.28
CA TRP A 16 15.62 0.11 -1.28
C TRP A 16 14.50 -0.90 -1.01
N LEU A 17 14.53 -2.08 -1.60
CA LEU A 17 13.52 -3.12 -1.39
C LEU A 17 13.52 -3.65 0.04
N LEU A 18 14.69 -3.69 0.69
CA LEU A 18 14.80 -4.08 2.09
C LEU A 18 14.34 -2.99 3.06
N LEU A 19 14.59 -1.72 2.74
CA LEU A 19 14.30 -0.59 3.62
C LEU A 19 12.91 0.04 3.42
N SER A 20 12.35 -0.05 2.21
CA SER A 20 11.06 0.56 1.89
C SER A 20 9.89 0.06 2.75
N PRO A 21 9.80 -1.24 3.14
CA PRO A 21 8.80 -1.68 4.10
C PRO A 21 8.86 -0.92 5.42
N LEU A 22 10.06 -0.75 5.99
CA LEU A 22 10.28 -0.01 7.24
C LEU A 22 9.96 1.47 7.09
N PHE A 23 10.30 2.04 5.94
CA PHE A 23 10.01 3.43 5.67
C PHE A 23 8.50 3.68 5.58
N LEU A 24 7.78 2.89 4.78
CA LEU A 24 6.32 2.96 4.68
C LEU A 24 5.64 2.72 6.03
N TYR A 25 6.12 1.72 6.76
CA TYR A 25 5.72 1.44 8.14
C TYR A 25 5.82 2.69 9.01
N SER A 26 6.96 3.39 8.97
CA SER A 26 7.19 4.54 9.85
C SER A 26 6.22 5.67 9.52
N GLN A 27 5.97 5.90 8.23
CA GLN A 27 5.05 6.92 7.76
C GLN A 27 3.60 6.59 8.11
N ALA A 28 3.21 5.30 8.06
CA ALA A 28 1.89 4.87 8.48
C ALA A 28 1.66 5.12 9.98
N ARG A 29 2.63 4.75 10.82
CA ARG A 29 2.57 4.98 12.27
C ARG A 29 2.54 6.48 12.60
N LEU A 30 3.40 7.27 11.97
CA LEU A 30 3.41 8.73 12.16
C LEU A 30 2.08 9.37 11.75
N LYS A 31 1.45 8.87 10.69
CA LYS A 31 0.15 9.37 10.23
C LYS A 31 -1.00 8.96 11.15
N ALA A 32 -0.98 7.73 11.66
CA ALA A 32 -2.02 7.19 12.52
C ALA A 32 -1.95 7.72 13.97
N GLY A 33 -0.76 8.05 14.45
CA GLY A 33 -0.56 8.40 15.86
C GLY A 33 -0.98 7.24 16.76
N ASP A 34 -1.86 7.52 17.73
CA ASP A 34 -2.39 6.55 18.69
C ASP A 34 -3.68 5.85 18.22
N ALA A 35 -4.23 6.25 17.07
CA ALA A 35 -5.45 5.66 16.56
C ALA A 35 -5.17 4.22 16.05
N PRO A 36 -6.10 3.26 16.24
CA PRO A 36 -6.01 1.97 15.57
C PRO A 36 -5.95 2.15 14.06
N TYR A 37 -5.12 1.37 13.37
CA TYR A 37 -5.02 1.40 11.91
C TYR A 37 -4.69 0.02 11.37
N CYS A 38 -4.80 -0.12 10.06
CA CYS A 38 -4.34 -1.29 9.34
C CYS A 38 -3.85 -0.87 7.94
N LEU A 39 -3.03 -1.71 7.33
CA LEU A 39 -2.51 -1.50 5.98
C LEU A 39 -2.99 -2.61 5.06
N TYR A 40 -3.40 -2.23 3.85
CA TYR A 40 -3.79 -3.17 2.81
C TYR A 40 -3.27 -2.73 1.45
N THR A 41 -3.19 -3.67 0.53
CA THR A 41 -2.85 -3.43 -0.88
C THR A 41 -4.03 -3.82 -1.77
N PRO A 42 -4.16 -3.27 -2.98
CA PRO A 42 -5.07 -3.84 -3.97
C PRO A 42 -4.69 -5.29 -4.25
N ASN A 43 -5.70 -6.16 -4.38
CA ASN A 43 -5.46 -7.53 -4.78
C ASN A 43 -5.08 -7.57 -6.28
N PRO A 44 -3.94 -8.14 -6.68
CA PRO A 44 -3.54 -8.20 -8.09
C PRO A 44 -4.41 -9.13 -8.93
N HIS A 45 -5.11 -10.08 -8.29
CA HIS A 45 -5.89 -11.13 -8.95
C HIS A 45 -7.41 -10.93 -8.86
N SER A 46 -7.88 -9.88 -8.17
CA SER A 46 -9.32 -9.61 -8.06
C SER A 46 -9.61 -8.11 -7.90
N TYR A 47 -10.87 -7.73 -8.06
CA TYR A 47 -11.31 -6.36 -7.83
C TYR A 47 -11.25 -5.91 -6.36
N GLY A 48 -10.92 -6.80 -5.42
CA GLY A 48 -10.90 -6.49 -3.99
C GLY A 48 -9.56 -6.02 -3.44
N THR A 49 -9.51 -5.86 -2.13
CA THR A 49 -8.32 -5.53 -1.36
C THR A 49 -7.73 -6.78 -0.69
N HIS A 50 -6.45 -6.70 -0.37
CA HIS A 50 -5.70 -7.69 0.39
C HIS A 50 -5.05 -7.02 1.59
N GLU A 51 -5.49 -7.39 2.80
CA GLU A 51 -4.82 -7.00 4.03
C GLU A 51 -3.38 -7.51 4.00
N ILE A 52 -2.46 -6.66 4.44
CA ILE A 52 -1.05 -7.03 4.49
C ILE A 52 -0.85 -8.00 5.64
N THR A 53 -0.28 -9.17 5.34
CA THR A 53 0.02 -10.20 6.34
C THR A 53 1.51 -10.27 6.67
N HIS A 54 2.37 -9.76 5.78
CA HIS A 54 3.83 -9.71 5.97
C HIS A 54 4.39 -8.35 5.55
N LEU A 55 5.41 -7.87 6.26
CA LEU A 55 6.04 -6.57 5.95
C LEU A 55 6.67 -6.54 4.55
N ARG A 56 7.23 -7.64 4.07
CA ARG A 56 7.78 -7.73 2.70
C ARG A 56 6.79 -7.39 1.60
N GLU A 57 5.49 -7.48 1.85
CA GLU A 57 4.45 -7.13 0.87
C GLU A 57 4.42 -5.63 0.56
N LEU A 58 4.99 -4.79 1.44
CA LEU A 58 5.20 -3.36 1.22
C LEU A 58 6.42 -3.03 0.37
N ALA A 59 7.30 -4.00 0.07
CA ALA A 59 8.54 -3.74 -0.67
C ALA A 59 8.29 -3.38 -2.13
N TRP A 60 7.18 -3.88 -2.71
CA TRP A 60 6.86 -3.71 -4.12
C TRP A 60 5.45 -3.16 -4.34
N PRO A 61 5.27 -2.19 -5.26
CA PRO A 61 3.95 -1.84 -5.75
C PRO A 61 3.28 -3.04 -6.39
N ARG A 62 2.02 -3.25 -6.04
CA ARG A 62 1.18 -4.25 -6.69
C ARG A 62 0.48 -3.62 -7.88
N GLU A 63 0.56 -4.29 -9.01
CA GLU A 63 -0.21 -3.95 -10.20
C GLU A 63 -1.65 -4.45 -10.04
N ARG A 64 -2.60 -3.64 -10.50
CA ARG A 64 -4.00 -4.06 -10.63
C ARG A 64 -4.41 -4.01 -12.09
N LYS A 65 -4.97 -5.11 -12.56
CA LYS A 65 -5.64 -5.19 -13.86
C LYS A 65 -7.05 -4.60 -13.72
N ARG A 66 -7.34 -3.50 -14.41
CA ARG A 66 -8.67 -2.90 -14.45
C ARG A 66 -9.34 -3.27 -15.76
N CYS A 67 -10.23 -4.25 -15.73
CA CYS A 67 -11.10 -4.54 -16.87
C CYS A 67 -12.41 -3.76 -16.69
N GLY A 68 -12.69 -2.81 -17.60
CA GLY A 68 -13.96 -2.11 -17.65
C GLY A 68 -14.82 -2.67 -18.78
N GLY A 69 -15.87 -3.44 -18.45
CA GLY A 69 -16.82 -3.96 -19.44
C GLY A 69 -16.18 -4.75 -20.59
N ALA A 70 -16.72 -4.61 -21.80
CA ALA A 70 -16.28 -5.32 -23.01
C ALA A 70 -14.99 -4.76 -23.66
N GLY A 71 -14.30 -3.82 -23.02
CA GLY A 71 -13.06 -3.22 -23.52
C GLY A 71 -11.79 -3.91 -23.02
N PRO A 72 -10.61 -3.63 -23.64
CA PRO A 72 -9.33 -4.14 -23.18
C PRO A 72 -9.03 -3.67 -21.75
N CYS A 73 -8.42 -4.55 -20.96
CA CYS A 73 -8.09 -4.23 -19.58
C CYS A 73 -6.86 -3.33 -19.50
N ASP A 74 -6.98 -2.22 -18.79
CA ASP A 74 -5.87 -1.31 -18.51
C ASP A 74 -5.16 -1.74 -17.22
N TRP A 75 -3.84 -1.88 -17.26
CA TRP A 75 -3.01 -2.03 -16.07
C TRP A 75 -2.75 -0.65 -15.48
N ARG A 76 -3.22 -0.39 -14.26
CA ARG A 76 -2.94 0.87 -13.56
C ARG A 76 -2.35 0.60 -12.18
N PHE A 77 -1.23 1.24 -11.89
CA PHE A 77 -0.63 1.33 -10.56
C PHE A 77 -1.48 2.26 -9.69
N GLU A 78 -2.65 1.81 -9.22
CA GLU A 78 -3.56 2.73 -8.52
C GLU A 78 -3.15 2.93 -7.05
N PHE A 79 -2.62 1.92 -6.36
CA PHE A 79 -2.20 2.05 -4.95
C PHE A 79 -1.05 1.10 -4.61
N HIS A 80 0.05 1.62 -4.06
CA HIS A 80 1.14 0.81 -3.53
C HIS A 80 0.82 0.29 -2.11
N ALA A 81 0.23 1.13 -1.27
CA ALA A 81 -0.31 0.75 0.03
C ALA A 81 -1.42 1.72 0.42
N VAL A 82 -2.48 1.19 1.04
CA VAL A 82 -3.57 1.97 1.60
C VAL A 82 -3.58 1.83 3.11
N LEU A 83 -3.58 2.96 3.80
CA LEU A 83 -3.71 3.08 5.24
C LEU A 83 -5.16 3.40 5.59
N ALA A 84 -5.78 2.54 6.39
CA ALA A 84 -7.07 2.80 7.03
C ALA A 84 -6.86 3.10 8.50
N ILE A 85 -7.29 4.28 8.94
CA ILE A 85 -7.25 4.70 10.34
C ILE A 85 -8.69 4.67 10.87
N ALA A 86 -8.88 4.11 12.06
CA ALA A 86 -10.19 4.09 12.72
C ALA A 86 -10.72 5.53 12.91
N ASP A 87 -11.96 5.76 12.49
CA ASP A 87 -12.69 7.02 12.72
C ASP A 87 -14.16 6.70 13.04
N ARG A 88 -14.90 7.65 13.62
CA ARG A 88 -16.15 7.42 14.37
C ARG A 88 -17.31 6.85 13.54
N LYS A 89 -17.26 6.99 12.22
CA LYS A 89 -18.34 6.58 11.30
C LYS A 89 -17.85 5.61 10.24
N ASP A 90 -16.74 5.95 9.60
CA ASP A 90 -16.06 5.15 8.58
C ASP A 90 -14.56 5.38 8.72
N ASN A 91 -13.73 4.37 8.41
CA ASN A 91 -12.28 4.54 8.47
C ASN A 91 -11.80 5.65 7.53
N ALA A 92 -10.88 6.49 8.01
CA ALA A 92 -10.18 7.46 7.18
C ALA A 92 -9.14 6.73 6.32
N LEU A 93 -9.25 6.87 4.99
CA LEU A 93 -8.42 6.15 4.03
C LEU A 93 -7.36 7.05 3.39
N TYR A 94 -6.12 6.57 3.32
CA TYR A 94 -4.98 7.26 2.74
C TYR A 94 -4.19 6.36 1.80
N ASN A 95 -3.74 6.88 0.65
CA ASN A 95 -2.85 6.19 -0.28
C ASN A 95 -1.40 6.61 -0.04
N TRP A 96 -0.48 5.66 -0.15
CA TRP A 96 0.94 5.96 -0.27
C TRP A 96 1.24 6.76 -1.54
N SER A 97 1.94 7.89 -1.38
CA SER A 97 2.43 8.69 -2.49
C SER A 97 3.96 8.70 -2.50
N TYR A 98 4.55 8.20 -3.58
CA TYR A 98 6.00 8.29 -3.81
C TYR A 98 6.47 9.72 -4.05
N SER A 99 5.65 10.58 -4.65
CA SER A 99 6.03 11.99 -4.90
C SER A 99 6.01 12.84 -3.63
N ARG A 100 5.18 12.48 -2.65
CA ARG A 100 5.10 13.15 -1.35
C ARG A 100 5.79 12.38 -0.22
N PHE A 101 6.35 11.20 -0.52
CA PHE A 101 6.93 10.26 0.45
C PHE A 101 6.04 10.08 1.70
N GLY A 102 4.73 9.93 1.51
CA GLY A 102 3.78 9.90 2.63
C GLY A 102 2.35 9.53 2.24
N PHE A 103 1.53 9.29 3.27
CA PHE A 103 0.11 8.93 3.13
C PHE A 103 -0.78 10.15 2.89
N GLN A 104 -1.43 10.16 1.73
CA GLN A 104 -2.30 11.24 1.25
C GLN A 104 -3.77 10.81 1.26
N PRO A 105 -4.73 11.70 1.58
CA PRO A 105 -6.14 11.36 1.59
C PRO A 105 -6.60 10.78 0.24
N ILE A 106 -7.39 9.72 0.28
CA ILE A 106 -7.98 9.14 -0.94
C ILE A 106 -9.21 9.97 -1.34
N THR A 107 -9.30 10.36 -2.61
CA THR A 107 -10.46 11.07 -3.16
C THR A 107 -11.68 10.13 -3.20
N PRO A 108 -12.93 10.65 -3.19
CA PRO A 108 -14.12 9.82 -3.32
C PRO A 108 -14.08 8.89 -4.54
N TYR A 109 -13.66 9.41 -5.69
CA TYR A 109 -13.49 8.61 -6.91
C TYR A 109 -12.53 7.44 -6.72
N SER A 110 -11.36 7.67 -6.13
CA SER A 110 -10.36 6.64 -5.86
C SER A 110 -10.83 5.64 -4.79
N ARG A 111 -11.69 6.06 -3.87
CA ARG A 111 -12.30 5.19 -2.86
C ARG A 111 -13.24 4.18 -3.49
N ASP A 112 -14.09 4.60 -4.42
CA ASP A 112 -15.00 3.70 -5.15
C ASP A 112 -14.22 2.66 -5.95
N MET A 113 -13.04 3.04 -6.47
CA MET A 113 -12.16 2.12 -7.19
C MET A 113 -11.58 1.03 -6.30
N LEU A 114 -11.39 1.25 -4.99
CA LEU A 114 -10.92 0.20 -4.06
C LEU A 114 -11.94 -0.95 -3.90
N GLY A 115 -13.17 -0.76 -4.39
CA GLY A 115 -14.27 -1.69 -4.28
C GLY A 115 -15.00 -1.55 -2.93
N HIS A 116 -16.30 -1.86 -2.92
CA HIS A 116 -17.07 -1.97 -1.69
C HIS A 116 -16.63 -3.22 -0.93
N GLY A 117 -15.62 -3.07 -0.07
CA GLY A 117 -14.95 -4.18 0.59
C GLY A 117 -14.14 -3.75 1.82
N ASN A 118 -14.69 -2.81 2.60
CA ASN A 118 -14.14 -2.38 3.89
C ASN A 118 -14.04 -3.53 4.94
N GLU A 119 -14.41 -4.75 4.57
CA GLU A 119 -14.52 -5.90 5.47
C GLU A 119 -13.21 -6.67 5.70
N ARG A 120 -12.10 -6.33 5.02
CA ARG A 120 -10.87 -7.14 5.13
C ARG A 120 -9.75 -6.55 5.97
N CYS A 121 -9.79 -5.25 6.26
CA CYS A 121 -8.74 -4.60 7.04
C CYS A 121 -9.41 -3.86 8.19
N ALA A 122 -9.52 -4.55 9.33
CA ALA A 122 -10.07 -3.97 10.54
C ALA A 122 -8.93 -3.22 11.27
N PRO A 123 -9.06 -1.92 11.54
CA PRO A 123 -8.04 -1.18 12.27
C PRO A 123 -7.74 -1.82 13.62
N GLN A 124 -6.47 -2.11 13.89
CA GLN A 124 -6.05 -2.75 15.13
C GLN A 124 -5.04 -1.87 15.86
N ARG A 125 -5.04 -1.97 17.19
CA ARG A 125 -3.87 -1.53 17.97
C ARG A 125 -2.73 -2.50 17.70
N ASP A 126 -1.52 -1.93 17.63
CA ASP A 126 -0.28 -2.67 17.41
C ASP A 126 -0.33 -3.59 16.18
N PHE A 127 -1.10 -3.23 15.14
CA PHE A 127 -1.18 -3.98 13.88
C PHE A 127 0.21 -4.38 13.37
N LEU A 128 1.13 -3.44 13.45
CA LEU A 128 2.52 -3.55 13.05
C LEU A 128 3.35 -4.55 13.89
N GLY A 129 3.07 -4.72 15.18
CA GLY A 129 3.77 -5.69 16.03
C GLY A 129 3.36 -7.14 15.75
N LYS A 130 2.31 -7.35 14.96
CA LYS A 130 1.77 -8.67 14.61
C LYS A 130 2.24 -9.18 13.25
N LEU A 131 2.88 -8.32 12.44
CA LEU A 131 3.30 -8.70 11.09
C LEU A 131 4.69 -9.35 11.11
N PRO A 132 4.82 -10.61 10.67
CA PRO A 132 6.13 -11.19 10.38
C PRO A 132 6.83 -10.45 9.23
N TRP A 133 8.17 -10.51 9.27
CA TRP A 133 9.02 -10.10 8.15
C TRP A 133 8.87 -11.05 6.94
#